data_AF-A0AAC9UPH6-F1
#
_entry.id   AF-A0AAC9UPH6-F1
#
_cell.length_a   1.000
_cell.length_b   1.000
_cell.length_c   1.000
_cell.angle_alpha   90.00
_cell.angle_beta   90.00
_cell.angle_gamma   90.00
#
_symmetry.space_group_name_H-M   'P 1'
#
loop_
_entity.id
_entity.type
_entity.pdbx_description
1 polymer ?
#
loop_
_entity_poly.entity_id
_entity_poly.type
_entity_poly.pdbx_seq_one_letter_code
_entity_poly.pdbx_strand_id
1 'polypeptide(L)'
;MGDTMKRQTWHFLFYKSAFTKEQIDQLLAYLKQQQNFGGFPIVELIGDGDSSDIRFVTMVFDPLAPIEAHLQSEMAKFMLMHAIRPDGNTPEADMRLYGRVMAESDAALGIEFQRYDDQSMDVIYWGQNQAAH
;
A
#
# COMPACT_ATOMS: atom_id res chain seq x y z
N MET A 1 9.53 19.89 -23.75
CA MET A 1 10.38 18.81 -23.19
C MET A 1 9.67 18.34 -21.95
N GLY A 2 9.01 17.19 -22.02
CA GLY A 2 8.30 16.65 -20.86
C GLY A 2 9.31 16.19 -19.83
N ASP A 3 9.25 16.74 -18.62
CA ASP A 3 9.95 16.15 -17.49
C ASP A 3 9.53 14.69 -17.42
N THR A 4 10.45 13.80 -17.76
CA THR A 4 10.22 12.37 -17.58
C THR A 4 10.24 12.18 -16.09
N MET A 5 9.06 12.05 -15.50
CA MET A 5 8.98 11.94 -14.06
C MET A 5 9.75 10.70 -13.61
N LYS A 6 10.54 10.88 -12.55
CA LYS A 6 11.42 9.83 -12.08
C LYS A 6 10.57 8.67 -11.56
N ARG A 7 10.85 7.48 -12.09
CA ARG A 7 10.43 6.20 -11.54
C ARG A 7 10.54 6.19 -10.02
N GLN A 8 9.52 5.68 -9.36
CA GLN A 8 9.45 5.62 -7.90
C GLN A 8 9.57 4.16 -7.44
N THR A 9 10.20 3.98 -6.28
CA THR A 9 10.35 2.68 -5.63
C THR A 9 9.73 2.79 -4.25
N TRP A 10 8.64 2.04 -4.03
CA TRP A 10 7.97 1.99 -2.73
C TRP A 10 8.12 0.61 -2.14
N HIS A 11 8.48 0.57 -0.86
CA HIS A 11 8.59 -0.65 -0.09
C HIS A 11 7.44 -0.71 0.91
N PHE A 12 6.60 -1.73 0.80
CA PHE A 12 5.48 -1.94 1.71
C PHE A 12 5.86 -2.99 2.74
N LEU A 13 5.83 -2.60 4.01
CA LEU A 13 6.21 -3.45 5.15
C LEU A 13 4.95 -3.79 5.94
N PHE A 14 4.50 -5.04 5.85
CA PHE A 14 3.33 -5.53 6.56
C PHE A 14 3.74 -6.34 7.78
N TYR A 15 3.37 -5.90 8.98
CA TYR A 15 3.65 -6.63 10.21
C TYR A 15 2.73 -7.84 10.38
N LYS A 16 3.32 -9.02 10.59
CA LYS A 16 2.57 -10.29 10.69
C LYS A 16 1.63 -10.39 11.88
N SER A 17 1.81 -9.54 12.88
CA SER A 17 0.86 -9.39 14.00
C SER A 17 -0.53 -8.94 13.53
N ALA A 18 -0.61 -8.23 12.39
CA ALA A 18 -1.84 -7.65 11.87
C ALA A 18 -2.27 -8.23 10.51
N PHE A 19 -1.36 -8.82 9.75
CA PHE A 19 -1.63 -9.31 8.39
C PHE A 19 -1.27 -10.79 8.23
N THR A 20 -2.19 -11.56 7.66
CA THR A 20 -1.92 -12.96 7.29
C THR A 20 -1.17 -13.05 5.97
N LYS A 21 -0.60 -14.22 5.68
CA LYS A 21 0.06 -14.46 4.39
C LYS A 21 -0.93 -14.31 3.23
N GLU A 22 -2.11 -14.89 3.38
CA GLU A 22 -3.16 -14.95 2.37
C GLU A 22 -3.60 -13.55 1.95
N GLN A 23 -3.76 -12.64 2.93
CA GLN A 23 -4.10 -11.23 2.70
C GLN A 23 -3.06 -10.53 1.80
N ILE A 24 -1.77 -10.73 2.07
CA ILE A 24 -0.70 -10.12 1.27
C ILE A 24 -0.59 -10.78 -0.10
N ASP A 25 -0.74 -12.11 -0.18
CA ASP A 25 -0.73 -12.82 -1.47
C ASP A 25 -1.88 -12.35 -2.37
N GLN A 26 -3.07 -12.10 -1.81
CA GLN A 26 -4.24 -11.59 -2.53
C GLN A 26 -4.01 -10.17 -3.06
N LEU A 27 -3.45 -9.29 -2.23
CA LEU A 27 -3.03 -7.96 -2.66
C LEU A 27 -2.05 -8.03 -3.83
N LEU A 28 -1.02 -8.88 -3.73
CA LEU A 28 -0.03 -9.05 -4.80
C LEU A 28 -0.66 -9.60 -6.09
N ALA A 29 -1.56 -10.57 -5.98
CA ALA A 29 -2.30 -11.10 -7.11
C ALA A 29 -3.14 -10.01 -7.79
N TYR A 30 -3.82 -9.18 -7.00
CA TYR A 30 -4.60 -8.04 -7.49
C TYR A 30 -3.71 -7.04 -8.25
N LEU A 31 -2.59 -6.60 -7.65
CA LEU A 31 -1.69 -5.63 -8.28
C LEU A 31 -1.07 -6.16 -9.59
N LYS A 32 -0.71 -7.46 -9.62
CA LYS A 32 -0.21 -8.11 -10.85
C LYS A 32 -1.26 -8.17 -11.94
N GLN A 33 -2.52 -8.39 -11.58
CA GLN A 33 -3.63 -8.43 -12.55
C GLN A 33 -3.93 -7.03 -13.12
N GLN A 34 -3.92 -6.00 -12.27
CA GLN A 34 -4.21 -4.63 -12.71
C GLN A 34 -3.05 -3.99 -13.48
N GLN A 35 -1.80 -4.37 -13.19
CA GLN A 35 -0.57 -3.73 -13.71
C GLN A 35 -0.56 -2.20 -13.53
N ASN A 36 -1.36 -1.72 -12.58
CA ASN A 36 -1.63 -0.32 -12.37
C ASN A 36 -1.90 -0.08 -10.89
N PHE A 37 -1.37 1.01 -10.37
CA PHE A 37 -1.55 1.47 -9.02
C PHE A 37 -2.12 2.89 -9.01
N GLY A 38 -3.43 3.02 -8.83
CA GLY A 38 -4.08 4.34 -8.72
C GLY A 38 -3.92 5.23 -9.96
N GLY A 39 -3.82 4.63 -11.15
CA GLY A 39 -3.53 5.33 -12.41
C GLY A 39 -2.07 5.26 -12.85
N PHE A 40 -1.15 4.84 -11.98
CA PHE A 40 0.28 4.73 -12.30
C PHE A 40 0.65 3.33 -12.80
N PRO A 41 1.26 3.18 -14.00
CA PRO A 41 1.73 1.91 -14.49
C PRO A 41 2.75 1.26 -13.54
N ILE A 42 2.46 0.04 -13.09
CA ILE A 42 3.39 -0.75 -12.31
C ILE A 42 4.42 -1.34 -13.29
N VAL A 43 5.69 -1.03 -13.05
CA VAL A 43 6.82 -1.54 -13.83
C VAL A 43 7.27 -2.88 -13.26
N GLU A 44 7.34 -2.97 -11.94
CA GLU A 44 7.83 -4.15 -11.24
C GLU A 44 7.10 -4.31 -9.91
N LEU A 45 6.81 -5.56 -9.54
CA LEU A 45 6.26 -5.93 -8.25
C LEU A 45 6.98 -7.17 -7.73
N ILE A 46 7.77 -6.97 -6.68
CA ILE A 46 8.61 -8.01 -6.08
C ILE A 46 8.12 -8.27 -4.66
N GLY A 47 7.95 -9.54 -4.30
CA GLY A 47 7.77 -9.94 -2.90
C GLY A 47 9.15 -10.29 -2.34
N ASP A 48 9.90 -9.31 -1.81
CA ASP A 48 11.33 -9.51 -1.53
C ASP A 48 11.64 -10.26 -0.24
N GLY A 49 10.65 -10.70 0.52
CA GLY A 49 10.94 -11.63 1.61
C GLY A 49 9.88 -11.75 2.69
N ASP A 50 10.04 -12.84 3.42
CA ASP A 50 9.27 -13.24 4.58
C ASP A 50 10.25 -13.29 5.75
N SER A 51 10.41 -12.19 6.50
CA SER A 51 11.25 -12.18 7.71
C SER A 51 10.48 -12.82 8.88
N SER A 52 11.03 -12.90 10.09
CA SER A 52 10.27 -13.42 11.25
C SER A 52 8.96 -12.66 11.46
N ASP A 53 8.99 -11.34 11.31
CA ASP A 53 7.93 -10.45 11.81
C ASP A 53 7.26 -9.61 10.72
N ILE A 54 7.87 -9.50 9.54
CA ILE A 54 7.43 -8.60 8.46
C ILE A 54 7.35 -9.35 7.14
N ARG A 55 6.32 -9.05 6.36
CA ARG A 55 6.29 -9.35 4.92
C ARG A 55 6.58 -8.08 4.12
N PHE A 56 7.48 -8.21 3.17
CA PHE A 56 7.99 -7.09 2.39
C PHE A 56 7.57 -7.20 0.93
N VAL A 57 7.11 -6.08 0.37
CA VAL A 57 6.75 -5.96 -1.03
C VAL A 57 7.40 -4.70 -1.60
N THR A 58 8.24 -4.84 -2.62
CA THR A 58 8.70 -3.70 -3.42
C THR A 58 7.81 -3.51 -4.63
N MET A 59 7.41 -2.28 -4.87
CA MET A 59 6.74 -1.85 -6.08
C MET A 59 7.54 -0.74 -6.74
N VAL A 60 7.80 -0.93 -8.02
CA VAL A 60 8.42 0.08 -8.87
C VAL A 60 7.39 0.51 -9.89
N PHE A 61 7.17 1.81 -10.03
CA PHE A 61 6.16 2.35 -10.93
C PHE A 61 6.59 3.69 -11.53
N ASP A 62 6.03 4.01 -12.69
CA ASP A 62 6.31 5.25 -13.41
C ASP A 62 5.17 6.25 -13.12
N PRO A 63 5.38 7.26 -12.27
CA PRO A 63 4.32 8.22 -11.96
C PRO A 63 3.93 9.02 -13.23
N LEU A 64 2.67 9.46 -13.30
CA LEU A 64 2.12 10.29 -14.39
C LEU A 64 1.90 11.76 -14.01
N ALA A 65 1.76 12.05 -12.70
CA ALA A 65 1.91 13.38 -12.11
C ALA A 65 2.72 13.32 -10.79
N PRO A 66 3.31 14.43 -10.31
CA PRO A 66 4.02 14.46 -9.03
C PRO A 66 3.16 13.91 -7.90
N ILE A 67 3.74 13.08 -7.02
CA ILE A 67 3.01 12.46 -5.92
C ILE A 67 3.23 13.25 -4.64
N GLU A 68 2.28 14.13 -4.35
CA GLU A 68 2.25 14.90 -3.11
C GLU A 68 1.92 14.02 -1.89
N ALA A 69 2.26 14.51 -0.69
CA ALA A 69 2.08 13.74 0.55
C ALA A 69 0.63 13.27 0.79
N HIS A 70 -0.37 14.07 0.38
CA HIS A 70 -1.77 13.67 0.46
C HIS A 70 -2.07 12.45 -0.42
N LEU A 71 -1.59 12.45 -1.66
CA LEU A 71 -1.75 11.34 -2.58
C LEU A 71 -1.00 10.09 -2.09
N GLN A 72 0.17 10.25 -1.46
CA GLN A 72 0.88 9.14 -0.80
C GLN A 72 0.02 8.48 0.29
N SER A 73 -0.66 9.29 1.12
CA SER A 73 -1.60 8.81 2.13
C SER A 73 -2.77 8.03 1.52
N GLU A 74 -3.42 8.58 0.48
CA GLU A 74 -4.52 7.89 -0.20
C GLU A 74 -4.08 6.58 -0.86
N MET A 75 -2.92 6.57 -1.49
CA MET A 75 -2.33 5.36 -2.11
C MET A 75 -2.00 4.30 -1.05
N ALA A 76 -1.42 4.69 0.09
CA ALA A 76 -1.13 3.78 1.19
C ALA A 76 -2.40 3.18 1.81
N LYS A 77 -3.46 3.99 1.96
CA LYS A 77 -4.78 3.55 2.40
C LYS A 77 -5.45 2.59 1.42
N PHE A 78 -5.32 2.85 0.12
CA PHE A 78 -5.81 1.97 -0.93
C PHE A 78 -5.12 0.59 -0.85
N MET A 79 -3.81 0.57 -0.66
CA MET A 79 -3.05 -0.67 -0.42
C MET A 79 -3.55 -1.42 0.82
N LEU A 80 -3.74 -0.71 1.94
CA LEU A 80 -4.28 -1.30 3.16
C LEU A 80 -5.67 -1.90 2.92
N MET A 81 -6.56 -1.16 2.27
CA MET A 81 -7.91 -1.60 1.94
C MET A 81 -7.89 -2.93 1.17
N HIS A 82 -7.04 -3.03 0.14
CA HIS A 82 -6.90 -4.26 -0.64
C HIS A 82 -6.25 -5.41 0.14
N ALA A 83 -5.33 -5.12 1.07
CA ALA A 83 -4.75 -6.13 1.95
C ALA A 83 -5.78 -6.74 2.92
N ILE A 84 -6.68 -5.93 3.48
CA ILE A 84 -7.65 -6.38 4.51
C ILE A 84 -9.03 -6.74 3.93
N ARG A 85 -9.21 -6.63 2.62
CA ARG A 85 -10.47 -6.93 1.94
C ARG A 85 -10.78 -8.43 2.07
N PRO A 86 -11.95 -8.82 2.60
CA PRO A 86 -12.34 -10.22 2.67
C PRO A 86 -12.50 -10.86 1.27
N ASP A 87 -12.21 -12.15 1.16
CA ASP A 87 -12.55 -12.90 -0.05
C ASP A 87 -14.06 -12.93 -0.29
N GLY A 88 -14.46 -12.80 -1.55
CA GLY A 88 -15.87 -12.84 -1.96
C GLY A 88 -16.70 -11.65 -1.48
N ASN A 89 -16.06 -10.55 -1.06
CA ASN A 89 -16.76 -9.34 -0.63
C ASN A 89 -17.66 -8.78 -1.73
N THR A 90 -18.84 -8.28 -1.36
CA THR A 90 -19.75 -7.65 -2.34
C THR A 90 -19.30 -6.22 -2.66
N PRO A 91 -19.67 -5.66 -3.83
CA PRO A 91 -19.35 -4.27 -4.17
C PRO A 91 -19.78 -3.25 -3.10
N GLU A 92 -20.93 -3.46 -2.46
CA GLU A 92 -21.43 -2.58 -1.40
C GLU A 92 -20.61 -2.68 -0.12
N ALA A 93 -20.09 -3.86 0.19
CA ALA A 93 -19.20 -4.05 1.31
C ALA A 93 -17.80 -3.47 1.04
N ASP A 94 -17.33 -3.52 -0.21
CA ASP A 94 -16.11 -2.85 -0.64
C ASP A 94 -16.23 -1.33 -0.52
N MET A 95 -17.35 -0.74 -0.96
CA MET A 95 -17.60 0.69 -0.79
C MET A 95 -17.64 1.12 0.68
N ARG A 96 -18.24 0.31 1.55
CA ARG A 96 -18.24 0.58 3.01
C ARG A 96 -16.84 0.49 3.60
N LEU A 97 -16.06 -0.51 3.19
CA LEU A 97 -14.67 -0.65 3.60
C LEU A 97 -13.83 0.55 3.14
N TYR A 98 -13.95 0.95 1.88
CA TYR A 98 -13.30 2.13 1.31
C TYR A 98 -13.63 3.38 2.13
N GLY A 99 -14.92 3.66 2.35
CA GLY A 99 -15.34 4.83 3.13
C GLY A 99 -14.77 4.84 4.55
N ARG A 100 -14.75 3.67 5.21
CA ARG A 100 -14.16 3.52 6.55
C ARG A 100 -12.66 3.79 6.55
N VAL A 101 -11.91 3.21 5.62
CA VAL A 101 -10.45 3.39 5.57
C VAL A 101 -10.09 4.83 5.19
N MET A 102 -10.76 5.42 4.19
CA MET A 102 -10.43 6.76 3.71
C MET A 102 -10.76 7.86 4.72
N ALA A 103 -11.78 7.66 5.56
CA ALA A 103 -12.17 8.60 6.61
C ALA A 103 -11.21 8.64 7.80
N GLU A 104 -10.40 7.61 8.00
CA GLU A 104 -9.46 7.53 9.13
C GLU A 104 -8.14 8.23 8.84
N SER A 105 -7.43 8.65 9.89
CA SER A 105 -6.05 9.16 9.74
C SER A 105 -5.05 8.03 9.52
N ASP A 106 -3.91 8.32 8.89
CA ASP A 106 -2.83 7.33 8.70
C ASP A 106 -2.40 6.72 10.04
N ALA A 107 -2.26 7.55 11.09
CA ALA A 107 -1.90 7.11 12.43
C ALA A 107 -2.93 6.15 13.05
N ALA A 108 -4.23 6.42 12.88
CA ALA A 108 -5.30 5.54 13.37
C ALA A 108 -5.30 4.19 12.65
N LEU A 109 -4.89 4.19 11.37
CA LEU A 109 -4.74 2.98 10.57
C LEU A 109 -3.42 2.24 10.81
N GLY A 110 -2.51 2.81 11.60
CA GLY A 110 -1.16 2.26 11.80
C GLY A 110 -0.31 2.31 10.54
N ILE A 111 -0.48 3.36 9.72
CA ILE A 111 0.33 3.64 8.53
C ILE A 111 1.41 4.65 8.89
N GLU A 112 2.65 4.32 8.59
CA GLU A 112 3.81 5.21 8.76
C GLU A 112 4.62 5.28 7.47
N PHE A 113 5.29 6.41 7.26
CA PHE A 113 6.09 6.69 6.06
C PHE A 113 7.52 7.03 6.43
N GLN A 114 8.48 6.30 5.87
CA GLN A 114 9.89 6.68 5.88
C GLN A 114 10.29 7.09 4.47
N ARG A 115 10.74 8.33 4.30
CA ARG A 115 11.12 8.89 2.98
C ARG A 115 12.64 9.02 2.90
N TYR A 116 13.19 8.73 1.73
CA TYR A 116 14.62 8.75 1.48
C TYR A 116 15.00 9.80 0.43
N ASP A 117 16.27 10.22 0.44
CA ASP A 117 16.80 11.25 -0.46
C ASP A 117 16.78 10.85 -1.94
N ASP A 118 16.78 9.53 -2.22
CA ASP A 118 16.71 8.96 -3.57
C ASP A 118 15.28 8.86 -4.12
N GLN A 119 14.30 9.43 -3.41
CA GLN A 119 12.86 9.37 -3.70
C GLN A 119 12.24 7.98 -3.53
N SER A 120 12.97 7.01 -2.96
CA SER A 120 12.33 5.81 -2.44
C SER A 120 11.56 6.12 -1.15
N MET A 121 10.62 5.25 -0.82
CA MET A 121 9.80 5.39 0.39
C MET A 121 9.41 4.03 0.95
N ASP A 122 9.51 3.88 2.26
CA ASP A 122 8.86 2.80 2.97
C ASP A 122 7.47 3.24 3.44
N VAL A 123 6.50 2.36 3.24
CA VAL A 123 5.16 2.45 3.78
C VAL A 123 4.98 1.29 4.73
N ILE A 124 4.90 1.61 6.02
CA ILE A 124 4.88 0.63 7.09
C ILE A 124 3.45 0.47 7.60
N TYR A 125 2.97 -0.77 7.63
CA TYR A 125 1.66 -1.14 8.15
C TYR A 125 1.83 -1.94 9.44
N TRP A 126 1.65 -1.25 10.55
CA TRP A 126 1.64 -1.85 11.90
C TRP A 126 0.35 -2.61 12.20
N GLY A 127 -0.71 -2.32 11.44
CA GLY A 127 -2.10 -2.68 11.74
C GLY A 127 -2.81 -1.56 12.49
N GLN A 128 -4.15 -1.55 12.44
CA GLN A 128 -4.92 -0.58 13.22
C GLN A 128 -4.52 -0.69 14.69
N ASN A 129 -3.97 0.41 15.22
CA ASN A 129 -3.62 0.48 16.62
C ASN A 129 -4.90 0.22 17.44
N GLN A 130 -4.88 -0.85 18.26
CA GLN A 130 -5.38 -0.69 19.61
C GLN A 130 -4.50 0.39 20.23
N ALA A 131 -4.91 1.66 20.12
CA ALA A 131 -4.25 2.74 20.81
C ALA A 131 -4.44 2.51 22.32
N ALA A 132 -3.53 1.75 22.91
CA ALA A 132 -3.24 1.79 24.32
C ALA A 132 -1.80 2.30 24.42
N HIS A 133 -1.66 3.62 24.60
CA HIS A 133 -1.02 4.23 25.76
C HIS A 133 -1.13 5.75 25.70
#